data_AF-A0A7Y4KF46-F1
#
_entry.id   AF-A0A7Y4KF46-F1
#
_cell.length_a   1.000
_cell.length_b   1.000
_cell.length_c   1.000
_cell.angle_alpha   90.00
_cell.angle_beta   90.00
_cell.angle_gamma   90.00
#
_symmetry.space_group_name_H-M   'P 1'
#
loop_
_entity.id
_entity.type
_entity.pdbx_description
1 polymer ?
#
loop_
_entity_poly.entity_id
_entity_poly.type
_entity_poly.pdbx_seq_one_letter_code
_entity_poly.pdbx_strand_id
1 'polypeptide(L)'
;MRLFLLAVLTGVLAGCSKGDDLKSAALSVKVHYEGFRPGCVSLTVTDQAEVSRHVTTNVNVSAGPPPGTLAVAVFRQAGWSNDVRVEASAKEQSCDGAQVATAQADASLAKDGITPVELSLSAMDSDGDGFVRLEDQGTDCNDRDANLGGPKAWYPDDDNDGYGNLQLPAKITACEGPALTASRTGDCDDRDPSVHPDQAEFRCDGRDDNCDDVKDESFDVGGTCLNDVQCPGAKVCANGGVACNSTVTPTAYYFDEDGDGKAGADGGVTCGPPPSGTVAEFSDCDESSVYVNKGLTEVCDRLDNNCSGGAPDEGITCGPRELSWEGSPGGANRARWNAIAVGQDLAWLAGVGGSDLKGNVLKIQSDGVMVQSNCTGQYLAAWVSKTGQLFLAGEDGSLASKTVDEPTCTLATTKPLSDAPLNGIVGFDSADGLSPTLYAVASNGNIFKWSPPAAPTRIAETGINLRAVNGTTGPDTLLAVGAQDTPGPARFTVLRYNPADGAWLPETLPPSLPNGYLTGVSVVNPNYAYAVGDKGVFLERNHGQWRTRTFLPSDVNATGVKAFGQKAVYATTVAGEVLFFNGGSWVSAYSGSNPLRAIDGQSPTRIGAAGLLGTYQFFRWPKP
;
A
#
# COMPACT_ATOMS: atom_id res chain seq x y z
N MET A 1 -23.37 -61.45 -42.83
CA MET A 1 -22.21 -60.77 -43.44
C MET A 1 -21.01 -61.68 -43.20
N ARG A 2 -20.41 -62.23 -44.26
CA ARG A 2 -19.40 -63.31 -44.17
C ARG A 2 -18.03 -62.72 -43.83
N LEU A 3 -17.58 -62.86 -42.59
CA LEU A 3 -16.20 -62.54 -42.22
C LEU A 3 -15.38 -63.84 -42.25
N PHE A 4 -14.54 -64.00 -43.27
CA PHE A 4 -13.57 -65.09 -43.39
C PHE A 4 -12.33 -64.69 -42.58
N LEU A 5 -12.14 -65.27 -41.39
CA LEU A 5 -10.84 -65.30 -40.73
C LEU A 5 -10.30 -66.73 -40.78
N LEU A 6 -9.34 -66.97 -41.67
CA LEU A 6 -8.67 -68.28 -41.82
C LEU A 6 -7.53 -68.36 -40.79
N ALA A 7 -7.82 -68.81 -39.56
CA ALA A 7 -6.77 -69.18 -38.63
C ALA A 7 -6.21 -70.55 -39.05
N VAL A 8 -4.97 -70.59 -39.54
CA VAL A 8 -4.30 -71.82 -39.97
C VAL A 8 -3.45 -72.33 -38.81
N LEU A 9 -3.85 -73.45 -38.20
CA LEU A 9 -3.03 -74.16 -37.22
C LEU A 9 -1.88 -74.87 -37.94
N THR A 10 -0.70 -74.26 -37.97
CA THR A 10 0.54 -74.94 -38.38
C THR A 10 1.48 -75.01 -37.19
N GLY A 11 1.75 -76.23 -36.69
CA GLY A 11 2.86 -76.46 -35.79
C GLY A 11 4.19 -76.11 -36.46
N VAL A 12 5.15 -75.67 -35.65
CA VAL A 12 6.52 -75.34 -36.10
C VAL A 12 7.17 -76.61 -36.68
N LEU A 13 7.29 -76.65 -38.01
CA LEU A 13 7.94 -77.73 -38.73
C LEU A 13 9.46 -77.49 -38.75
N ALA A 14 10.17 -78.05 -37.77
CA ALA A 14 11.61 -78.28 -37.89
C ALA A 14 11.84 -79.57 -38.70
N GLY A 15 12.09 -79.41 -40.01
CA GLY A 15 12.84 -80.35 -40.86
C GLY A 15 12.28 -81.76 -41.07
N CYS A 16 11.37 -81.93 -42.04
CA CYS A 16 11.19 -83.18 -42.81
C CYS A 16 10.42 -82.91 -44.12
N SER A 17 10.87 -83.50 -45.24
CA SER A 17 10.39 -83.25 -46.62
C SER A 17 9.04 -83.91 -46.99
N LYS A 18 8.12 -84.09 -46.04
CA LYS A 18 6.72 -84.54 -46.26
C LYS A 18 5.73 -83.37 -46.20
N GLY A 19 6.08 -82.25 -46.82
CA GLY A 19 5.30 -81.01 -46.72
C GLY A 19 3.96 -81.03 -47.46
N ASP A 20 3.83 -81.83 -48.52
CA ASP A 20 2.64 -81.83 -49.39
C ASP A 20 1.53 -82.79 -48.90
N ASP A 21 1.87 -83.93 -48.28
CA ASP A 21 0.88 -84.91 -47.77
C ASP A 21 0.09 -84.40 -46.54
N LEU A 22 0.64 -83.46 -45.78
CA LEU A 22 -0.02 -82.89 -44.59
C LEU A 22 -1.11 -81.86 -44.96
N LYS A 23 -1.11 -81.38 -46.21
CA LYS A 23 -2.13 -80.45 -46.74
C LYS A 23 -3.25 -81.17 -47.52
N SER A 24 -3.15 -82.48 -47.74
CA SER A 24 -4.14 -83.23 -48.53
C SER A 24 -5.45 -83.48 -47.77
N ALA A 25 -5.45 -83.33 -46.44
CA ALA A 25 -6.61 -83.49 -45.58
C ALA A 25 -6.68 -82.41 -44.49
N ALA A 26 -7.89 -81.87 -44.26
CA ALA A 26 -8.15 -80.88 -43.23
C ALA A 26 -9.53 -81.09 -42.58
N LEU A 27 -9.68 -80.66 -41.33
CA LEU A 27 -10.99 -80.44 -40.73
C LEU A 27 -11.44 -79.01 -41.05
N SER A 28 -12.68 -78.88 -41.52
CA SER A 28 -13.38 -77.59 -41.57
C SER A 28 -14.22 -77.47 -40.31
N VAL A 29 -13.65 -76.89 -39.25
CA VAL A 29 -14.33 -76.69 -37.98
C VAL A 29 -15.16 -75.42 -38.07
N LYS A 30 -16.47 -75.53 -37.94
CA LYS A 30 -17.37 -74.40 -37.77
C LYS A 30 -17.86 -74.36 -36.33
N VAL A 31 -17.65 -73.22 -35.69
CA VAL A 31 -18.06 -72.95 -34.32
C VAL A 31 -19.22 -71.96 -34.40
N HIS A 32 -20.43 -72.46 -34.19
CA HIS A 32 -21.63 -71.66 -34.06
C HIS A 32 -21.72 -71.10 -32.64
N TYR A 33 -22.09 -69.84 -32.50
CA TYR A 33 -22.37 -69.23 -31.20
C TYR A 33 -23.71 -68.51 -31.23
N GLU A 34 -24.49 -68.66 -30.16
CA GLU A 34 -25.84 -68.09 -30.00
C GLU A 34 -26.01 -67.53 -28.59
N GLY A 35 -26.90 -66.54 -28.43
CA GLY A 35 -27.21 -65.88 -27.14
C GLY A 35 -26.14 -64.91 -26.62
N PHE A 36 -24.88 -65.06 -27.05
CA PHE A 36 -23.76 -64.20 -26.68
C PHE A 36 -22.75 -64.08 -27.83
N ARG A 37 -22.03 -62.97 -27.90
CA ARG A 37 -20.86 -62.82 -28.78
C ARG A 37 -19.57 -63.01 -27.98
N PRO A 38 -18.82 -64.11 -28.18
CA PRO A 38 -17.49 -64.27 -27.58
C PRO A 38 -16.57 -63.10 -27.93
N GLY A 39 -15.77 -62.63 -26.97
CA GLY A 39 -14.65 -61.74 -27.28
C GLY A 39 -13.54 -62.51 -27.99
N CYS A 40 -13.35 -63.77 -27.57
CA CYS A 40 -12.38 -64.70 -28.14
C CYS A 40 -12.92 -66.13 -28.11
N VAL A 41 -12.53 -66.93 -29.10
CA VAL A 41 -12.72 -68.40 -29.09
C VAL A 41 -11.34 -69.06 -29.10
N SER A 42 -11.03 -69.81 -28.06
CA SER A 42 -9.85 -70.69 -27.98
C SER A 42 -10.22 -72.05 -28.56
N LEU A 43 -9.57 -72.44 -29.66
CA LEU A 43 -9.74 -73.75 -30.29
C LEU A 43 -8.54 -74.62 -29.99
N THR A 44 -8.76 -75.72 -29.27
CA THR A 44 -7.74 -76.73 -28.94
C THR A 44 -8.01 -78.01 -29.71
N VAL A 45 -6.99 -78.52 -30.39
CA VAL A 45 -7.04 -79.82 -31.07
C VAL A 45 -6.09 -80.76 -30.35
N THR A 46 -6.52 -81.98 -30.04
CA THR A 46 -5.76 -82.97 -29.25
C THR A 46 -5.75 -84.33 -29.95
N ASP A 47 -4.58 -84.94 -30.11
CA ASP A 47 -4.43 -86.30 -30.67
C ASP A 47 -5.07 -87.34 -29.74
N GLN A 48 -5.96 -88.19 -30.26
CA GLN A 48 -6.64 -89.23 -29.45
C GLN A 48 -5.72 -90.40 -29.09
N ALA A 49 -4.68 -90.67 -29.88
CA ALA A 49 -3.73 -91.73 -29.58
C ALA A 49 -2.67 -91.31 -28.53
N GLU A 50 -2.41 -90.01 -28.41
CA GLU A 50 -1.40 -89.44 -27.51
C GLU A 50 -1.85 -88.05 -27.04
N VAL A 51 -2.66 -88.01 -25.98
CA VAL A 51 -3.32 -86.79 -25.48
C VAL A 51 -2.37 -85.67 -25.05
N SER A 52 -1.08 -85.97 -24.85
CA SER A 52 -0.06 -84.95 -24.60
C SER A 52 0.19 -84.06 -25.82
N ARG A 53 -0.13 -84.52 -27.03
CA ARG A 53 -0.03 -83.75 -28.28
C ARG A 53 -1.30 -82.96 -28.50
N HIS A 54 -1.23 -81.67 -28.18
CA HIS A 54 -2.30 -80.73 -28.40
C HIS A 54 -1.76 -79.41 -28.97
N VAL A 55 -2.61 -78.64 -29.61
CA VAL A 55 -2.31 -77.30 -30.10
C VAL A 55 -3.53 -76.42 -29.94
N THR A 56 -3.33 -75.23 -29.40
CA THR A 56 -4.39 -74.25 -29.14
C THR A 56 -4.17 -73.03 -30.01
N THR A 57 -5.25 -72.46 -30.54
CA THR A 57 -5.23 -71.17 -31.22
C THR A 57 -6.38 -70.31 -30.73
N ASN A 58 -6.07 -69.06 -30.45
CA ASN A 58 -7.02 -68.05 -30.01
C ASN A 58 -7.49 -67.23 -31.21
N VAL A 59 -8.80 -67.08 -31.35
CA VAL A 59 -9.41 -66.31 -32.43
C VAL A 59 -10.31 -65.24 -31.84
N ASN A 60 -9.89 -63.98 -31.98
CA ASN A 60 -10.72 -62.83 -31.61
C ASN A 60 -11.91 -62.74 -32.56
N VAL A 61 -13.11 -62.61 -32.00
CA VAL A 61 -14.34 -62.50 -32.80
C VAL A 61 -14.63 -61.02 -33.02
N SER A 62 -14.88 -60.60 -34.26
CA SER A 62 -15.18 -59.19 -34.58
C SER A 62 -16.58 -58.77 -34.13
N ALA A 63 -16.82 -57.46 -33.99
CA ALA A 63 -18.08 -56.88 -33.52
C ALA A 63 -19.29 -57.27 -34.39
N GLY A 64 -20.43 -57.58 -33.76
CA GLY A 64 -21.70 -57.91 -34.41
C GLY A 64 -22.68 -58.64 -33.45
N PRO A 65 -24.00 -58.59 -33.69
CA PRO A 65 -24.97 -59.27 -32.83
C PRO A 65 -24.90 -60.80 -33.00
N PRO A 66 -25.08 -61.60 -31.93
CA PRO A 66 -25.31 -63.04 -32.05
C PRO A 66 -26.69 -63.33 -32.67
N PRO A 67 -26.91 -64.50 -33.31
CA PRO A 67 -25.97 -65.61 -33.46
C PRO A 67 -24.93 -65.37 -34.58
N GLY A 68 -23.79 -66.06 -34.48
CA GLY A 68 -22.73 -66.01 -35.48
C GLY A 68 -22.02 -67.34 -35.68
N THR A 69 -21.04 -67.36 -36.58
CA THR A 69 -20.28 -68.58 -36.90
C THR A 69 -18.85 -68.24 -37.24
N LEU A 70 -17.92 -68.88 -36.54
CA LEU A 70 -16.50 -68.86 -36.85
C LEU A 70 -16.14 -70.11 -37.64
N ALA A 71 -15.30 -69.98 -38.68
CA ALA A 71 -14.80 -71.11 -39.45
C ALA A 71 -13.27 -71.19 -39.34
N VAL A 72 -12.76 -72.32 -38.88
CA VAL A 72 -11.33 -72.57 -38.67
C VAL A 72 -10.93 -73.84 -39.43
N ALA A 73 -9.82 -73.77 -40.17
CA ALA A 73 -9.28 -74.92 -40.88
C ALA A 73 -8.15 -75.57 -40.05
N VAL A 74 -8.31 -76.85 -39.72
CA VAL A 74 -7.31 -77.62 -38.98
C VAL A 74 -6.66 -78.62 -39.93
N PHE A 75 -5.35 -78.48 -40.15
CA PHE A 75 -4.58 -79.37 -41.02
C PHE A 75 -3.88 -80.48 -40.21
N ARG A 76 -3.52 -81.59 -40.89
CA ARG A 76 -2.75 -82.68 -40.28
C ARG A 76 -1.44 -82.16 -39.68
N GLN A 77 -1.10 -82.65 -38.49
CA GLN A 77 0.18 -82.41 -37.85
C GLN A 77 1.08 -83.64 -37.97
N ALA A 78 2.37 -83.42 -38.20
CA ALA A 78 3.33 -84.51 -38.34
C ALA A 78 3.41 -85.34 -37.05
N GLY A 79 3.30 -86.66 -37.17
CA GLY A 79 3.41 -87.59 -36.05
C GLY A 79 2.12 -87.84 -35.27
N TRP A 80 1.05 -87.08 -35.52
CA TRP A 80 -0.26 -87.28 -34.88
C TRP A 80 -1.03 -88.46 -35.50
N SER A 81 -1.97 -89.05 -34.76
CA SER A 81 -2.93 -89.99 -35.34
C SER A 81 -3.96 -89.27 -36.23
N ASN A 82 -4.78 -90.04 -36.96
CA ASN A 82 -5.86 -89.45 -37.76
C ASN A 82 -7.06 -89.03 -36.90
N ASP A 83 -7.19 -89.54 -35.67
CA ASP A 83 -8.31 -89.28 -34.79
C ASP A 83 -7.92 -88.20 -33.79
N VAL A 84 -8.66 -87.09 -33.81
CA VAL A 84 -8.41 -85.93 -32.95
C VAL A 84 -9.69 -85.52 -32.24
N ARG A 85 -9.54 -84.93 -31.07
CA ARG A 85 -10.60 -84.20 -30.39
C ARG A 85 -10.42 -82.72 -30.64
N VAL A 86 -11.47 -82.07 -31.10
CA VAL A 86 -11.52 -80.62 -31.27
C VAL A 86 -12.39 -80.06 -30.15
N GLU A 87 -11.84 -79.14 -29.37
CA GLU A 87 -12.53 -78.42 -28.30
C GLU A 87 -12.50 -76.91 -28.60
N ALA A 88 -13.66 -76.27 -28.60
CA ALA A 88 -13.80 -74.83 -28.68
C ALA A 88 -14.25 -74.28 -27.31
N SER A 89 -13.62 -73.19 -26.88
CA SER A 89 -13.92 -72.48 -25.65
C SER A 89 -14.18 -71.01 -25.96
N ALA A 90 -15.39 -70.52 -25.69
CA ALA A 90 -15.73 -69.10 -25.78
C ALA A 90 -15.32 -68.37 -24.50
N LYS A 91 -14.70 -67.20 -24.66
CA LYS A 91 -14.29 -66.32 -23.58
C LYS A 91 -14.87 -64.92 -23.73
N GLU A 92 -15.21 -64.31 -22.60
CA GLU A 92 -15.72 -62.94 -22.52
C GLU A 92 -14.65 -61.91 -22.82
N GLN A 93 -15.02 -60.84 -23.52
CA GLN A 93 -14.21 -59.63 -23.79
C GLN A 93 -12.88 -59.87 -24.55
N SER A 94 -12.01 -60.75 -24.06
CA SER A 94 -10.71 -61.12 -24.61
C SER A 94 -10.37 -62.60 -24.35
N CYS A 95 -9.23 -63.07 -24.85
CA CYS A 95 -8.78 -64.45 -24.61
C CYS A 95 -8.30 -64.72 -23.18
N ASP A 96 -8.18 -63.69 -22.34
CA ASP A 96 -7.85 -63.78 -20.92
C ASP A 96 -9.09 -63.69 -20.01
N GLY A 97 -10.27 -63.41 -20.60
CA GLY A 97 -11.53 -63.33 -19.88
C GLY A 97 -12.10 -64.70 -19.48
N ALA A 98 -13.22 -64.66 -18.75
CA ALA A 98 -13.87 -65.85 -18.25
C ALA A 98 -14.34 -66.74 -19.40
N GLN A 99 -14.16 -68.05 -19.25
CA GLN A 99 -14.66 -69.05 -20.17
C GLN A 99 -16.14 -69.30 -19.88
N VAL A 100 -16.99 -69.07 -20.88
CA VAL A 100 -18.46 -69.05 -20.71
C VAL A 100 -19.18 -70.17 -21.43
N ALA A 101 -18.57 -70.74 -22.46
CA ALA A 101 -19.13 -71.90 -23.13
C ALA A 101 -18.01 -72.77 -23.69
N THR A 102 -18.21 -74.08 -23.68
CA THR A 102 -17.33 -75.04 -24.33
C THR A 102 -18.12 -76.04 -25.17
N ALA A 103 -17.52 -76.49 -26.26
CA ALA A 103 -18.07 -77.55 -27.10
C ALA A 103 -16.91 -78.39 -27.64
N GLN A 104 -17.11 -79.71 -27.69
CA GLN A 104 -16.10 -80.63 -28.18
C GLN A 104 -16.70 -81.67 -29.13
N ALA A 105 -15.90 -82.14 -30.08
CA ALA A 105 -16.24 -83.23 -30.97
C ALA A 105 -15.00 -84.05 -31.31
N ASP A 106 -15.18 -85.37 -31.39
CA ASP A 106 -14.17 -86.28 -31.93
C ASP A 106 -14.32 -86.33 -33.46
N ALA A 107 -13.20 -86.22 -34.18
CA ALA A 107 -13.16 -86.16 -35.63
C ALA A 107 -11.95 -86.92 -36.18
N SER A 108 -12.12 -87.50 -37.38
CA SER A 108 -11.04 -88.21 -38.06
C SER A 108 -10.65 -87.49 -39.36
N LEU A 109 -9.35 -87.23 -39.55
CA LEU A 109 -8.82 -86.66 -40.79
C LEU A 109 -8.77 -87.75 -41.87
N ALA A 110 -9.70 -87.70 -42.83
CA ALA A 110 -9.79 -88.61 -43.97
C ALA A 110 -8.48 -88.64 -44.79
N LYS A 111 -8.21 -89.71 -45.56
CA LYS A 111 -6.96 -89.83 -46.35
C LYS A 111 -6.71 -88.61 -47.26
N ASP A 112 -7.75 -88.17 -47.98
CA ASP A 112 -7.79 -86.93 -48.77
C ASP A 112 -9.17 -86.25 -48.60
N GLY A 113 -9.22 -84.91 -48.59
CA GLY A 113 -10.46 -84.12 -48.54
C GLY A 113 -10.70 -83.31 -47.24
N ILE A 114 -11.86 -82.68 -47.14
CA ILE A 114 -12.25 -81.84 -46.00
C ILE A 114 -13.34 -82.56 -45.18
N THR A 115 -13.06 -82.84 -43.90
CA THR A 115 -14.06 -83.36 -42.96
C THR A 115 -14.73 -82.20 -42.22
N PRO A 116 -16.06 -81.99 -42.32
CA PRO A 116 -16.75 -80.96 -41.56
C PRO A 116 -16.86 -81.35 -40.07
N VAL A 117 -16.60 -80.41 -39.17
CA VAL A 117 -16.84 -80.53 -37.73
C VAL A 117 -17.66 -79.33 -37.31
N GLU A 118 -18.80 -79.56 -36.69
CA GLU A 118 -19.72 -78.49 -36.27
C GLU A 118 -19.77 -78.49 -34.74
N LEU A 119 -19.42 -77.37 -34.13
CA LEU A 119 -19.43 -77.14 -32.68
C LEU A 119 -20.42 -76.01 -32.38
N SER A 120 -21.18 -76.12 -31.29
CA SER A 120 -22.16 -75.12 -30.88
C SER A 120 -21.87 -74.63 -29.47
N LEU A 121 -21.56 -73.35 -29.33
CA LEU A 121 -21.35 -72.66 -28.07
C LEU A 121 -22.60 -71.86 -27.75
N SER A 122 -23.16 -72.05 -26.56
CA SER A 122 -24.35 -71.32 -26.11
C SER A 122 -24.06 -70.72 -24.76
N ALA A 123 -24.28 -69.42 -24.65
CA ALA A 123 -24.24 -68.62 -23.43
C ALA A 123 -25.19 -67.44 -23.62
N MET A 124 -25.69 -66.84 -22.55
CA MET A 124 -26.62 -65.70 -22.66
C MET A 124 -26.01 -64.42 -22.11
N ASP A 125 -26.02 -63.38 -22.94
CA ASP A 125 -25.83 -61.98 -22.57
C ASP A 125 -27.21 -61.31 -22.65
N SER A 126 -27.78 -60.99 -21.49
CA SER A 126 -29.22 -60.69 -21.37
C SER A 126 -29.58 -59.24 -21.66
N ASP A 127 -28.64 -58.32 -21.50
CA ASP A 127 -28.83 -56.90 -21.75
C ASP A 127 -27.97 -56.38 -22.91
N GLY A 128 -27.05 -57.21 -23.44
CA GLY A 128 -26.30 -56.98 -24.65
C GLY A 128 -25.01 -56.17 -24.44
N ASP A 129 -24.47 -56.13 -23.24
CA ASP A 129 -23.27 -55.34 -22.91
C ASP A 129 -21.95 -56.08 -23.16
N GLY A 130 -22.03 -57.35 -23.55
CA GLY A 130 -20.88 -58.21 -23.85
C GLY A 130 -20.35 -58.98 -22.64
N PHE A 131 -21.03 -58.97 -21.51
CA PHE A 131 -20.81 -59.87 -20.40
C PHE A 131 -21.92 -60.93 -20.36
N VAL A 132 -21.55 -62.15 -20.01
CA VAL A 132 -22.46 -63.28 -19.91
C VAL A 132 -22.91 -63.42 -18.47
N ARG A 133 -24.15 -63.86 -18.30
CA ARG A 133 -24.70 -64.14 -16.97
C ARG A 133 -23.88 -65.15 -16.18
N LEU A 134 -23.89 -65.00 -14.86
CA LEU A 134 -23.18 -65.89 -13.94
C LEU A 134 -23.59 -67.38 -14.08
N GLU A 135 -24.83 -67.67 -14.48
CA GLU A 135 -25.34 -69.05 -14.68
C GLU A 135 -24.58 -69.79 -15.80
N ASP A 136 -24.11 -69.05 -16.80
CA ASP A 136 -23.32 -69.54 -17.92
C ASP A 136 -21.81 -69.31 -17.69
N GLN A 137 -21.37 -69.26 -16.42
CA GLN A 137 -19.98 -69.02 -16.00
C GLN A 137 -19.39 -67.66 -16.45
N GLY A 138 -20.26 -66.72 -16.82
CA GLY A 138 -19.85 -65.36 -17.19
C GLY A 138 -19.58 -64.47 -15.99
N THR A 139 -19.32 -63.19 -16.27
CA THR A 139 -18.97 -62.18 -15.25
C THR A 139 -19.92 -60.99 -15.23
N ASP A 140 -21.08 -61.07 -15.85
CA ASP A 140 -22.07 -60.00 -15.80
C ASP A 140 -22.48 -59.68 -14.35
N CYS A 141 -22.41 -58.39 -14.02
CA CYS A 141 -22.75 -57.88 -12.70
C CYS A 141 -24.25 -57.62 -12.54
N ASN A 142 -24.98 -57.37 -13.63
CA ASN A 142 -26.41 -57.21 -13.62
C ASN A 142 -27.03 -57.46 -15.00
N ASP A 143 -27.53 -58.69 -15.20
CA ASP A 143 -28.23 -59.19 -16.39
C ASP A 143 -29.43 -58.36 -16.94
N ARG A 144 -29.76 -57.22 -16.32
CA ARG A 144 -30.86 -56.33 -16.71
C ARG A 144 -30.42 -54.90 -17.00
N ASP A 145 -29.15 -54.54 -16.81
CA ASP A 145 -28.66 -53.18 -16.94
C ASP A 145 -27.33 -53.15 -17.67
N ALA A 146 -27.40 -52.90 -18.98
CA ALA A 146 -26.23 -52.86 -19.86
C ALA A 146 -25.20 -51.77 -19.53
N ASN A 147 -25.45 -50.90 -18.53
CA ASN A 147 -24.46 -49.95 -18.01
C ASN A 147 -23.59 -50.55 -16.90
N LEU A 148 -23.97 -51.71 -16.36
CA LEU A 148 -23.34 -52.43 -15.27
C LEU A 148 -22.79 -53.78 -15.76
N GLY A 149 -21.82 -53.73 -16.68
CA GLY A 149 -21.08 -54.92 -17.11
C GLY A 149 -20.14 -55.48 -16.05
N GLY A 150 -19.09 -56.18 -16.46
CA GLY A 150 -18.30 -57.00 -15.54
C GLY A 150 -17.54 -56.26 -14.41
N PRO A 151 -16.94 -57.03 -13.48
CA PRO A 151 -16.28 -56.51 -12.28
C PRO A 151 -15.22 -55.46 -12.59
N LYS A 152 -15.21 -54.38 -11.80
CA LYS A 152 -14.21 -53.31 -11.89
C LYS A 152 -13.20 -53.43 -10.75
N ALA A 153 -12.02 -52.88 -10.97
CA ALA A 153 -11.01 -52.73 -9.93
C ALA A 153 -11.46 -51.65 -8.94
N TRP A 154 -11.31 -51.94 -7.65
CA TRP A 154 -11.60 -51.03 -6.55
C TRP A 154 -10.34 -50.79 -5.73
N TYR A 155 -9.98 -49.53 -5.59
CA TYR A 155 -8.78 -49.04 -4.91
C TYR A 155 -9.15 -48.57 -3.50
N PRO A 156 -8.28 -48.73 -2.49
CA PRO A 156 -8.49 -48.10 -1.18
C PRO A 156 -8.76 -46.60 -1.36
N ASP A 157 -9.76 -46.09 -0.65
CA ASP A 157 -10.20 -44.68 -0.65
C ASP A 157 -10.47 -44.33 0.81
N ASP A 158 -9.44 -43.82 1.50
CA ASP A 158 -9.42 -43.61 2.95
C ASP A 158 -10.17 -42.33 3.38
N ASP A 159 -10.28 -41.33 2.51
CA ASP A 159 -10.97 -40.05 2.76
C ASP A 159 -12.35 -39.90 2.08
N ASN A 160 -12.71 -40.86 1.24
CA ASN A 160 -14.02 -41.03 0.61
C ASN A 160 -14.37 -39.90 -0.39
N ASP A 161 -13.39 -39.45 -1.17
CA ASP A 161 -13.57 -38.47 -2.25
C ASP A 161 -13.96 -39.11 -3.61
N GLY A 162 -13.91 -40.44 -3.71
CA GLY A 162 -14.24 -41.19 -4.92
C GLY A 162 -13.06 -41.49 -5.84
N TYR A 163 -11.85 -41.16 -5.42
CA TYR A 163 -10.58 -41.64 -5.95
C TYR A 163 -9.88 -42.54 -4.95
N GLY A 164 -9.11 -43.47 -5.48
CA GLY A 164 -8.32 -44.34 -4.63
C GLY A 164 -6.84 -44.13 -4.83
N ASN A 165 -6.12 -44.41 -3.76
CA ASN A 165 -4.69 -44.31 -3.61
C ASN A 165 -3.90 -44.70 -4.87
N LEU A 166 -3.16 -43.74 -5.45
CA LEU A 166 -2.30 -43.93 -6.62
C LEU A 166 -1.12 -44.88 -6.33
N GLN A 167 -0.66 -44.96 -5.09
CA GLN A 167 0.51 -45.73 -4.70
C GLN A 167 0.20 -47.19 -4.40
N LEU A 168 -1.08 -47.57 -4.31
CA LEU A 168 -1.51 -48.92 -3.98
C LEU A 168 -2.19 -49.61 -5.17
N PRO A 169 -1.96 -50.91 -5.37
CA PRO A 169 -2.72 -51.66 -6.37
C PRO A 169 -4.19 -51.76 -5.94
N ALA A 170 -5.05 -52.11 -6.90
CA ALA A 170 -6.46 -52.40 -6.61
C ALA A 170 -6.58 -53.45 -5.49
N LYS A 171 -7.40 -53.13 -4.48
CA LYS A 171 -7.65 -53.98 -3.32
C LYS A 171 -8.49 -55.19 -3.68
N ILE A 172 -9.47 -55.00 -4.57
CA ILE A 172 -10.38 -56.05 -5.02
C ILE A 172 -10.88 -55.75 -6.44
N THR A 173 -11.31 -56.80 -7.15
CA THR A 173 -12.06 -56.67 -8.39
C THR A 173 -13.45 -57.25 -8.16
N ALA A 174 -14.48 -56.42 -8.28
CA ALA A 174 -15.86 -56.78 -7.92
C ALA A 174 -16.88 -55.90 -8.68
N CYS A 175 -18.13 -56.37 -8.76
CA CYS A 175 -19.24 -55.61 -9.31
C CYS A 175 -19.58 -54.37 -8.49
N GLU A 176 -19.54 -54.52 -7.16
CA GLU A 176 -19.74 -53.44 -6.21
C GLU A 176 -18.51 -53.33 -5.30
N GLY A 177 -18.10 -52.09 -5.02
CA GLY A 177 -16.96 -51.79 -4.17
C GLY A 177 -17.29 -52.02 -2.70
N PRO A 178 -16.38 -52.65 -1.92
CA PRO A 178 -16.45 -52.58 -0.47
C PRO A 178 -16.44 -51.13 0.02
N ALA A 179 -16.89 -50.90 1.26
CA ALA A 179 -16.75 -49.59 1.89
C ALA A 179 -15.28 -49.12 1.90
N LEU A 180 -15.08 -47.80 1.77
CA LEU A 180 -13.75 -47.16 1.69
C LEU A 180 -12.95 -47.65 0.48
N THR A 181 -13.62 -47.75 -0.67
CA THR A 181 -12.96 -48.01 -1.95
C THR A 181 -13.58 -47.19 -3.08
N ALA A 182 -12.74 -46.78 -4.02
CA ALA A 182 -13.11 -46.03 -5.21
C ALA A 182 -12.83 -46.84 -6.49
N SER A 183 -13.62 -46.58 -7.53
CA SER A 183 -13.42 -47.17 -8.86
C SER A 183 -12.46 -46.35 -9.74
N ARG A 184 -12.19 -45.09 -9.36
CA ARG A 184 -11.18 -44.22 -9.96
C ARG A 184 -9.89 -44.36 -9.16
N THR A 185 -8.74 -44.26 -9.83
CA THR A 185 -7.41 -44.25 -9.21
C THR A 185 -6.71 -42.94 -9.55
N GLY A 186 -5.66 -42.60 -8.82
CA GLY A 186 -4.85 -41.41 -9.11
C GLY A 186 -4.68 -40.47 -7.94
N ASP A 187 -5.24 -40.78 -6.78
CA ASP A 187 -5.11 -39.96 -5.58
C ASP A 187 -3.68 -40.02 -5.00
N CYS A 188 -3.02 -38.86 -4.95
CA CYS A 188 -1.67 -38.70 -4.44
C CYS A 188 -1.58 -38.45 -2.92
N ASP A 189 -2.69 -38.09 -2.25
CA ASP A 189 -2.82 -38.00 -0.79
C ASP A 189 -4.22 -38.45 -0.32
N ASP A 190 -4.42 -39.77 -0.32
CA ASP A 190 -5.62 -40.56 0.05
C ASP A 190 -6.17 -40.35 1.48
N ARG A 191 -5.74 -39.29 2.16
CA ARG A 191 -6.20 -38.86 3.49
C ARG A 191 -6.74 -37.43 3.48
N ASP A 192 -6.64 -36.73 2.37
CA ASP A 192 -7.11 -35.37 2.18
C ASP A 192 -8.08 -35.34 0.98
N PRO A 193 -9.41 -35.26 1.22
CA PRO A 193 -10.43 -35.35 0.16
C PRO A 193 -10.45 -34.11 -0.75
N SER A 194 -9.50 -33.20 -0.56
CA SER A 194 -9.24 -32.04 -1.42
C SER A 194 -8.03 -32.22 -2.33
N VAL A 195 -7.42 -33.41 -2.35
CA VAL A 195 -6.23 -33.75 -3.16
C VAL A 195 -6.56 -34.93 -4.06
N HIS A 196 -6.85 -34.67 -5.34
CA HIS A 196 -7.19 -35.73 -6.30
C HIS A 196 -7.14 -35.25 -7.77
N PRO A 197 -7.07 -36.14 -8.77
CA PRO A 197 -6.93 -35.77 -10.19
C PRO A 197 -7.91 -34.74 -10.79
N ASP A 198 -9.15 -34.68 -10.31
CA ASP A 198 -10.14 -33.68 -10.79
C ASP A 198 -10.17 -32.40 -9.94
N GLN A 199 -9.25 -32.22 -8.98
CA GLN A 199 -9.24 -31.02 -8.15
C GLN A 199 -8.53 -29.87 -8.85
N ALA A 200 -8.97 -28.65 -8.60
CA ALA A 200 -8.20 -27.46 -8.95
C ALA A 200 -7.31 -27.05 -7.78
N GLU A 201 -6.11 -26.57 -8.09
CA GLU A 201 -5.23 -25.89 -7.13
C GLU A 201 -5.99 -24.76 -6.44
N PHE A 202 -6.24 -24.92 -5.14
CA PHE A 202 -7.11 -24.02 -4.38
C PHE A 202 -6.37 -23.24 -3.30
N ARG A 203 -5.12 -23.62 -3.01
CA ARG A 203 -4.23 -23.00 -2.03
C ARG A 203 -2.81 -22.98 -2.58
N CYS A 204 -2.08 -21.89 -2.32
CA CYS A 204 -0.65 -21.84 -2.59
C CYS A 204 0.08 -22.34 -1.34
N ASP A 205 0.38 -23.63 -1.27
CA ASP A 205 1.01 -24.26 -0.09
C ASP A 205 2.14 -25.25 -0.42
N GLY A 206 2.52 -25.36 -1.70
CA GLY A 206 3.60 -26.26 -2.13
C GLY A 206 3.17 -27.72 -2.25
N ARG A 207 1.87 -28.00 -2.23
CA ARG A 207 1.28 -29.29 -2.54
C ARG A 207 0.82 -29.32 -3.99
N ASP A 208 0.51 -30.52 -4.43
CA ASP A 208 -0.06 -30.84 -5.73
C ASP A 208 -1.46 -31.36 -5.39
N ASP A 209 -2.45 -30.47 -5.43
CA ASP A 209 -3.83 -30.78 -5.05
C ASP A 209 -4.57 -31.50 -6.20
N ASN A 210 -4.07 -31.39 -7.44
CA ASN A 210 -4.66 -31.99 -8.62
C ASN A 210 -3.95 -33.27 -9.10
N CYS A 211 -2.88 -33.68 -8.41
CA CYS A 211 -2.05 -34.85 -8.70
C CYS A 211 -1.49 -34.90 -10.14
N ASP A 212 -1.09 -33.75 -10.72
CA ASP A 212 -0.53 -33.64 -12.07
C ASP A 212 1.01 -33.54 -12.11
N ASP A 213 1.68 -33.73 -10.97
CA ASP A 213 3.11 -33.56 -10.72
C ASP A 213 3.61 -32.11 -10.81
N VAL A 214 2.71 -31.13 -10.89
CA VAL A 214 2.99 -29.69 -10.77
C VAL A 214 2.34 -29.17 -9.50
N LYS A 215 2.98 -28.19 -8.86
CA LYS A 215 2.54 -27.65 -7.58
C LYS A 215 2.16 -26.20 -7.76
N ASP A 216 1.01 -25.80 -7.23
CA ASP A 216 0.54 -24.42 -7.20
C ASP A 216 0.52 -23.74 -8.60
N GLU A 217 0.35 -24.49 -9.70
CA GLU A 217 0.52 -23.99 -11.06
C GLU A 217 -0.53 -22.94 -11.46
N SER A 218 -1.70 -22.95 -10.79
CA SER A 218 -2.72 -21.91 -10.93
C SER A 218 -2.32 -20.57 -10.29
N PHE A 219 -1.25 -20.53 -9.49
CA PHE A 219 -0.81 -19.34 -8.75
C PHE A 219 0.37 -18.59 -9.38
N ASP A 220 0.89 -19.06 -10.53
CA ASP A 220 2.03 -18.44 -11.24
C ASP A 220 3.25 -18.27 -10.30
N VAL A 221 3.54 -19.29 -9.49
CA VAL A 221 4.70 -19.30 -8.59
C VAL A 221 5.99 -19.16 -9.40
N GLY A 222 6.85 -18.23 -9.00
CA GLY A 222 8.05 -17.83 -9.76
C GLY A 222 7.81 -16.75 -10.82
N GLY A 223 6.55 -16.42 -11.13
CA GLY A 223 6.20 -15.30 -12.00
C GLY A 223 6.62 -13.94 -11.43
N THR A 224 6.74 -12.93 -12.29
CA THR A 224 7.17 -11.59 -11.88
C THR A 224 6.06 -10.86 -11.11
N CYS A 225 6.44 -10.11 -10.08
CA CYS A 225 5.53 -9.28 -9.29
C CYS A 225 6.21 -8.00 -8.81
N LEU A 226 5.42 -7.09 -8.26
CA LEU A 226 5.88 -5.94 -7.50
C LEU A 226 5.27 -6.02 -6.09
N ASN A 227 6.05 -5.74 -5.06
CA ASN A 227 5.51 -5.57 -3.70
C ASN A 227 4.89 -4.16 -3.52
N ASP A 228 4.39 -3.86 -2.32
CA ASP A 228 3.70 -2.60 -2.01
C ASP A 228 4.57 -1.35 -2.21
N VAL A 229 5.89 -1.48 -2.14
CA VAL A 229 6.86 -0.39 -2.38
C VAL A 229 7.47 -0.46 -3.79
N GLN A 230 6.78 -1.14 -4.71
CA GLN A 230 7.14 -1.28 -6.13
C GLN A 230 8.47 -1.99 -6.40
N CYS A 231 8.94 -2.84 -5.48
CA CYS A 231 10.15 -3.61 -5.70
C CYS A 231 9.86 -4.87 -6.52
N PRO A 232 10.60 -5.08 -7.63
CA PRO A 232 10.44 -6.25 -8.46
C PRO A 232 10.88 -7.50 -7.70
N GLY A 233 10.05 -8.53 -7.77
CA GLY A 233 10.28 -9.80 -7.11
C GLY A 233 9.66 -10.97 -7.88
N ALA A 234 9.71 -12.13 -7.24
CA ALA A 234 9.05 -13.34 -7.71
C ALA A 234 7.90 -13.72 -6.79
N LYS A 235 6.80 -14.19 -7.39
CA LYS A 235 5.66 -14.74 -6.68
C LYS A 235 6.07 -15.99 -5.90
N VAL A 236 5.75 -16.04 -4.62
CA VAL A 236 5.96 -17.19 -3.74
C VAL A 236 4.69 -17.47 -2.94
N CYS A 237 4.51 -18.72 -2.52
CA CYS A 237 3.43 -19.05 -1.59
C CYS A 237 3.67 -18.45 -0.21
N ALA A 238 2.66 -17.78 0.33
CA ALA A 238 2.64 -17.25 1.69
C ALA A 238 1.21 -17.20 2.23
N ASN A 239 0.99 -17.80 3.41
CA ASN A 239 -0.31 -17.83 4.09
C ASN A 239 -1.47 -18.36 3.22
N GLY A 240 -1.22 -19.37 2.38
CA GLY A 240 -2.23 -19.97 1.49
C GLY A 240 -2.55 -19.16 0.23
N GLY A 241 -1.91 -18.01 0.02
CA GLY A 241 -1.99 -17.20 -1.19
C GLY A 241 -0.61 -16.87 -1.75
N VAL A 242 -0.55 -15.88 -2.64
CA VAL A 242 0.69 -15.46 -3.30
C VAL A 242 1.19 -14.15 -2.69
N ALA A 243 2.47 -14.11 -2.31
CA ALA A 243 3.18 -12.89 -1.94
C ALA A 243 4.31 -12.61 -2.91
N CYS A 244 4.68 -11.34 -3.03
CA CYS A 244 5.84 -10.94 -3.83
C CYS A 244 7.12 -10.94 -2.99
N ASN A 245 8.03 -11.88 -3.26
CA ASN A 245 9.33 -11.93 -2.61
C ASN A 245 10.35 -11.12 -3.43
N SER A 246 10.76 -9.96 -2.88
CA SER A 246 11.76 -9.08 -3.50
C SER A 246 13.06 -9.11 -2.70
N THR A 247 14.19 -9.19 -3.41
CA THR A 247 15.54 -9.03 -2.85
C THR A 247 16.13 -7.63 -3.11
N VAL A 248 15.38 -6.78 -3.82
CA VAL A 248 15.80 -5.39 -4.10
C VAL A 248 15.59 -4.53 -2.86
N THR A 249 16.64 -3.84 -2.44
CA THR A 249 16.57 -2.84 -1.37
C THR A 249 15.93 -1.56 -1.92
N PRO A 250 14.79 -1.10 -1.37
CA PRO A 250 14.15 0.13 -1.83
C PRO A 250 14.98 1.36 -1.46
N THR A 251 14.86 2.40 -2.27
CA THR A 251 15.50 3.70 -2.03
C THR A 251 14.56 4.63 -1.28
N ALA A 252 15.08 5.37 -0.31
CA ALA A 252 14.30 6.39 0.37
C ALA A 252 13.97 7.56 -0.56
N TYR A 253 12.87 8.25 -0.28
CA TYR A 253 12.51 9.50 -0.93
C TYR A 253 12.04 10.52 0.11
N TYR A 254 12.16 11.79 -0.22
CA TYR A 254 12.02 12.90 0.73
C TYR A 254 11.13 14.02 0.17
N PHE A 255 10.42 14.71 1.06
CA PHE A 255 9.63 15.91 0.77
C PHE A 255 10.42 17.18 1.09
N ASP A 256 10.08 18.25 0.38
CA ASP A 256 10.47 19.64 0.64
C ASP A 256 9.27 20.36 1.29
N GLU A 257 9.28 20.50 2.61
CA GLU A 257 8.20 21.06 3.42
C GLU A 257 8.26 22.58 3.57
N ASP A 258 9.44 23.19 3.47
CA ASP A 258 9.62 24.63 3.63
C ASP A 258 9.69 25.42 2.30
N GLY A 259 9.85 24.71 1.19
CA GLY A 259 9.77 25.22 -0.17
C GLY A 259 11.06 25.86 -0.67
N ASP A 260 12.22 25.53 -0.10
CA ASP A 260 13.52 26.04 -0.55
C ASP A 260 14.13 25.26 -1.73
N GLY A 261 13.51 24.15 -2.14
CA GLY A 261 13.94 23.28 -3.23
C GLY A 261 14.89 22.15 -2.82
N LYS A 262 15.16 22.00 -1.51
CA LYS A 262 15.87 20.88 -0.90
C LYS A 262 14.89 20.05 -0.09
N ALA A 263 15.21 18.77 0.06
CA ALA A 263 14.29 17.82 0.67
C ALA A 263 15.02 16.90 1.64
N GLY A 264 14.31 16.51 2.68
CA GLY A 264 14.85 15.91 3.89
C GLY A 264 13.76 15.31 4.78
N ALA A 265 12.50 15.73 4.63
CA ALA A 265 11.38 15.11 5.33
C ALA A 265 11.15 13.69 4.82
N ASP A 266 11.14 12.70 5.72
CA ASP A 266 11.02 11.29 5.35
C ASP A 266 9.70 10.97 4.64
N GLY A 267 9.78 10.58 3.36
CA GLY A 267 8.65 10.13 2.57
C GLY A 267 8.45 8.62 2.57
N GLY A 268 9.39 7.86 3.13
CA GLY A 268 9.41 6.40 3.05
C GLY A 268 10.31 5.91 1.92
N VAL A 269 10.01 4.74 1.38
CA VAL A 269 10.89 4.03 0.43
C VAL A 269 10.14 3.52 -0.80
N THR A 270 10.83 3.45 -1.94
CA THR A 270 10.30 2.91 -3.19
C THR A 270 11.42 2.29 -4.04
N CYS A 271 11.09 1.29 -4.85
CA CYS A 271 11.94 0.80 -5.94
C CYS A 271 11.54 1.35 -7.32
N GLY A 272 10.40 2.06 -7.39
CA GLY A 272 9.91 2.73 -8.58
C GLY A 272 10.34 4.20 -8.64
N PRO A 273 9.80 4.98 -9.59
CA PRO A 273 9.99 6.42 -9.59
C PRO A 273 9.43 7.02 -8.28
N PRO A 274 10.14 7.97 -7.63
CA PRO A 274 9.63 8.67 -6.46
C PRO A 274 8.27 9.33 -6.75
N PRO A 275 7.35 9.39 -5.78
CA PRO A 275 6.10 10.13 -5.92
C PRO A 275 6.32 11.57 -6.39
N SER A 276 5.38 12.13 -7.13
CA SER A 276 5.45 13.52 -7.59
C SER A 276 5.62 14.48 -6.41
N GLY A 277 6.58 15.41 -6.49
CA GLY A 277 6.91 16.34 -5.41
C GLY A 277 7.90 15.79 -4.38
N THR A 278 8.53 14.64 -4.65
CA THR A 278 9.59 14.06 -3.81
C THR A 278 10.88 13.87 -4.59
N VAL A 279 12.00 13.76 -3.89
CA VAL A 279 13.32 13.45 -4.46
C VAL A 279 14.00 12.32 -3.70
N ALA A 280 14.88 11.57 -4.36
CA ALA A 280 15.58 10.43 -3.74
C ALA A 280 16.79 10.86 -2.88
N GLU A 281 17.19 12.13 -2.94
CA GLU A 281 18.38 12.64 -2.25
C GLU A 281 18.01 13.43 -1.01
N PHE A 282 18.51 12.99 0.15
CA PHE A 282 18.45 13.75 1.40
C PHE A 282 19.43 14.94 1.31
N SER A 283 18.89 16.15 1.22
CA SER A 283 19.63 17.39 1.02
C SER A 283 19.23 18.53 1.97
N ASP A 284 18.22 18.34 2.81
CA ASP A 284 17.83 19.27 3.87
C ASP A 284 17.82 18.53 5.22
N CYS A 285 18.32 19.19 6.27
CA CYS A 285 18.34 18.69 7.65
C CYS A 285 17.39 19.42 8.60
N ASP A 286 16.70 20.48 8.15
CA ASP A 286 15.70 21.23 8.92
C ASP A 286 14.59 21.79 8.01
N GLU A 287 13.66 20.91 7.66
CA GLU A 287 12.44 21.13 6.85
C GLU A 287 11.42 22.13 7.42
N SER A 288 11.78 22.79 8.52
CA SER A 288 11.03 23.90 9.05
C SER A 288 11.62 25.26 8.69
N SER A 289 12.77 25.32 8.01
CA SER A 289 13.59 26.51 7.86
C SER A 289 14.36 26.58 6.54
N VAL A 290 13.89 27.44 5.64
CA VAL A 290 14.54 27.78 4.36
C VAL A 290 15.97 28.36 4.48
N TYR A 291 16.44 28.57 5.72
CA TYR A 291 17.77 29.06 6.06
C TYR A 291 18.76 27.93 6.39
N VAL A 292 18.34 26.67 6.31
CA VAL A 292 19.14 25.50 6.66
C VAL A 292 18.96 24.46 5.57
N ASN A 293 19.98 24.21 4.76
CA ASN A 293 20.02 23.08 3.82
C ASN A 293 21.45 22.81 3.35
N LYS A 294 21.69 21.63 2.75
CA LYS A 294 23.03 21.24 2.30
C LYS A 294 23.56 22.20 1.23
N GLY A 295 24.69 22.82 1.55
CA GLY A 295 25.44 23.68 0.65
C GLY A 295 25.15 25.17 0.79
N LEU A 296 24.31 25.60 1.74
CA LEU A 296 24.30 26.99 2.16
C LEU A 296 25.64 27.41 2.76
N THR A 297 25.92 28.71 2.76
CA THR A 297 27.08 29.27 3.46
C THR A 297 26.67 29.62 4.88
N GLU A 298 27.49 29.27 5.87
CA GLU A 298 27.27 29.73 7.25
C GLU A 298 27.22 31.26 7.31
N VAL A 299 26.26 31.75 8.09
CA VAL A 299 26.13 33.15 8.48
C VAL A 299 25.93 33.22 9.98
N CYS A 300 26.36 34.31 10.62
CA CYS A 300 26.24 34.45 12.07
C CYS A 300 24.78 34.66 12.51
N ASP A 301 24.05 33.56 12.64
CA ASP A 301 22.63 33.54 12.96
C ASP A 301 22.25 32.50 14.02
N ARG A 302 23.24 31.76 14.52
CA ARG A 302 23.12 30.68 15.52
C ARG A 302 22.52 29.39 14.96
N LEU A 303 22.49 29.21 13.65
CA LEU A 303 22.06 27.99 12.98
C LEU A 303 23.28 27.27 12.36
N ASP A 304 23.09 25.99 12.06
CA ASP A 304 23.98 25.22 11.18
C ASP A 304 23.33 25.34 9.79
N ASN A 305 23.67 26.39 9.04
CA ASN A 305 23.00 26.69 7.78
C ASN A 305 23.27 25.60 6.74
N ASN A 306 24.45 24.98 6.77
CA ASN A 306 24.92 24.09 5.71
C ASN A 306 24.68 22.59 5.98
N CYS A 307 24.06 22.24 7.12
CA CYS A 307 23.81 20.88 7.55
C CYS A 307 25.08 20.05 7.76
N SER A 308 26.14 20.64 8.32
CA SER A 308 27.37 19.92 8.64
C SER A 308 27.19 18.95 9.82
N GLY A 309 26.15 19.17 10.64
CA GLY A 309 25.96 18.49 11.92
C GLY A 309 26.93 18.98 12.99
N GLY A 310 27.58 20.12 12.75
CA GLY A 310 28.55 20.76 13.63
C GLY A 310 27.92 21.62 14.73
N ALA A 311 28.76 22.45 15.35
CA ALA A 311 28.26 23.56 16.15
C ALA A 311 27.76 24.66 15.21
N PRO A 312 26.69 25.41 15.53
CA PRO A 312 26.24 26.52 14.70
C PRO A 312 27.34 27.51 14.33
N ASP A 313 27.20 28.15 13.17
CA ASP A 313 28.13 29.13 12.62
C ASP A 313 29.58 28.59 12.44
N GLU A 314 29.76 27.30 12.12
CA GLU A 314 31.10 26.71 12.00
C GLU A 314 31.88 27.17 10.75
N GLY A 315 33.20 27.16 10.83
CA GLY A 315 34.04 27.58 9.71
C GLY A 315 34.03 29.09 9.43
N ILE A 316 33.18 29.86 10.11
CA ILE A 316 33.23 31.31 10.18
C ILE A 316 33.62 31.78 11.58
N THR A 317 34.12 33.01 11.70
CA THR A 317 34.40 33.62 13.00
C THR A 317 33.40 34.73 13.22
N CYS A 318 32.38 34.45 14.03
CA CYS A 318 31.41 35.48 14.39
C CYS A 318 32.06 36.54 15.28
N GLY A 319 32.21 37.73 14.72
CA GLY A 319 32.72 38.88 15.44
C GLY A 319 31.83 39.21 16.64
N PRO A 320 32.36 39.88 17.68
CA PRO A 320 31.58 40.24 18.88
C PRO A 320 30.37 41.16 18.61
N ARG A 321 30.24 41.70 17.38
CA ARG A 321 29.10 42.51 16.94
C ARG A 321 28.11 41.78 16.03
N GLU A 322 28.43 40.58 15.55
CA GLU A 322 27.61 39.85 14.58
C GLU A 322 26.49 39.05 15.26
N LEU A 323 26.68 38.70 16.54
CA LEU A 323 25.64 38.10 17.37
C LEU A 323 25.09 39.08 18.43
N SER A 324 25.27 40.39 18.25
CA SER A 324 24.86 41.40 19.23
C SER A 324 23.53 42.06 18.89
N TRP A 325 22.89 42.58 19.95
CA TRP A 325 21.71 43.42 19.85
C TRP A 325 22.10 44.88 20.07
N GLU A 326 21.70 45.74 19.13
CA GLU A 326 21.99 47.17 19.18
C GLU A 326 20.74 48.01 18.97
N GLY A 327 20.63 49.13 19.68
CA GLY A 327 19.46 49.99 19.61
C GLY A 327 19.42 50.98 20.77
N SER A 328 18.23 51.45 21.10
CA SER A 328 18.03 52.32 22.25
C SER A 328 17.65 51.51 23.48
N PRO A 329 18.39 51.61 24.61
CA PRO A 329 17.96 51.01 25.86
C PRO A 329 16.70 51.68 26.43
N GLY A 330 16.26 52.80 25.86
CA GLY A 330 15.15 53.60 26.35
C GLY A 330 15.56 54.66 27.36
N GLY A 331 14.57 55.32 27.95
CA GLY A 331 14.72 56.37 28.96
C GLY A 331 13.36 56.94 29.39
N ALA A 332 13.32 57.59 30.56
CA ALA A 332 12.10 58.20 31.08
C ALA A 332 11.46 59.16 30.06
N ASN A 333 10.12 59.26 30.09
CA ASN A 333 9.29 60.12 29.23
C ASN A 333 9.35 59.85 27.72
N ARG A 334 9.97 58.74 27.29
CA ARG A 334 9.94 58.32 25.88
C ARG A 334 8.68 57.53 25.55
N ALA A 335 8.46 57.35 24.24
CA ALA A 335 7.28 56.71 23.68
C ALA A 335 7.18 55.27 24.14
N ARG A 336 5.95 54.77 24.24
CA ARG A 336 5.71 53.35 24.43
C ARG A 336 5.61 52.70 23.05
N TRP A 337 6.64 51.99 22.62
CA TRP A 337 6.56 51.21 21.38
C TRP A 337 5.81 49.91 21.67
N ASN A 338 4.62 49.78 21.09
CA ASN A 338 3.82 48.55 21.22
C ASN A 338 4.08 47.60 20.05
N ALA A 339 4.51 48.12 18.91
CA ALA A 339 4.71 47.35 17.69
C ALA A 339 6.03 47.70 17.02
N ILE A 340 6.60 46.70 16.37
CA ILE A 340 7.70 46.82 15.42
C ILE A 340 7.32 46.07 14.15
N ALA A 341 7.60 46.64 12.99
CA ALA A 341 7.46 45.98 11.69
C ALA A 341 8.79 46.11 10.93
N VAL A 342 9.46 44.99 10.68
CA VAL A 342 10.79 44.94 10.06
C VAL A 342 10.65 44.60 8.58
N GLY A 343 11.06 45.53 7.71
CA GLY A 343 11.06 45.37 6.26
C GLY A 343 12.45 45.13 5.68
N GLN A 344 12.54 45.21 4.35
CA GLN A 344 13.78 44.91 3.62
C GLN A 344 14.88 45.97 3.76
N ASP A 345 14.55 47.26 3.84
CA ASP A 345 15.55 48.34 3.97
C ASP A 345 15.21 49.34 5.10
N LEU A 346 14.21 49.00 5.91
CA LEU A 346 13.72 49.84 7.00
C LEU A 346 13.03 49.01 8.08
N ALA A 347 12.80 49.65 9.22
CA ALA A 347 11.87 49.18 10.24
C ALA A 347 10.97 50.33 10.69
N TRP A 348 9.75 49.99 11.09
CA TRP A 348 8.81 50.91 11.68
C TRP A 348 8.57 50.56 13.15
N LEU A 349 8.61 51.56 14.01
CA LEU A 349 8.11 51.47 15.37
C LEU A 349 6.79 52.24 15.46
N ALA A 350 5.80 51.64 16.09
CA ALA A 350 4.50 52.26 16.31
C ALA A 350 4.02 52.03 17.75
N GLY A 351 3.28 52.99 18.29
CA GLY A 351 2.94 52.92 19.69
C GLY A 351 2.08 54.06 20.18
N VAL A 352 2.32 54.42 21.44
CA VAL A 352 1.69 55.57 22.11
C VAL A 352 2.75 56.66 22.30
N GLY A 353 2.45 57.85 21.77
CA GLY A 353 3.33 59.01 21.89
C GLY A 353 3.58 59.37 23.36
N GLY A 354 4.83 59.68 23.69
CA GLY A 354 5.20 60.18 25.02
C GLY A 354 4.95 61.69 25.14
N SER A 355 4.99 62.23 26.37
CA SER A 355 4.91 63.68 26.61
C SER A 355 6.06 64.45 25.94
N ASP A 356 7.23 63.81 25.76
CA ASP A 356 8.47 64.46 25.30
C ASP A 356 8.81 64.12 23.83
N LEU A 357 8.15 63.12 23.24
CA LEU A 357 8.35 62.75 21.84
C LEU A 357 7.21 63.27 20.97
N LYS A 358 7.58 64.13 20.02
CA LYS A 358 6.71 64.59 18.93
C LYS A 358 6.47 63.48 17.89
N GLY A 359 5.96 62.33 18.31
CA GLY A 359 5.45 61.30 17.40
C GLY A 359 5.22 59.95 18.05
N ASN A 360 4.30 59.19 17.48
CA ASN A 360 3.91 57.83 17.86
C ASN A 360 4.28 56.79 16.77
N VAL A 361 4.94 57.23 15.70
CA VAL A 361 5.48 56.39 14.63
C VAL A 361 6.91 56.84 14.33
N LEU A 362 7.84 55.90 14.20
CA LEU A 362 9.25 56.15 13.87
C LEU A 362 9.70 55.20 12.76
N LYS A 363 10.17 55.77 11.63
CA LYS A 363 10.89 55.04 10.59
C LYS A 363 12.36 54.98 10.97
N ILE A 364 12.97 53.81 10.89
CA ILE A 364 14.42 53.62 11.03
C ILE A 364 14.89 52.99 9.73
N GLN A 365 15.68 53.72 8.96
CA GLN A 365 16.25 53.22 7.73
C GLN A 365 17.52 52.42 7.98
N SER A 366 17.79 51.57 7.01
CA SER A 366 19.05 50.96 6.65
C SER A 366 20.33 51.67 7.09
N ASP A 367 20.49 52.89 6.60
CA ASP A 367 21.62 53.78 6.86
C ASP A 367 21.63 54.38 8.28
N GLY A 368 20.62 54.08 9.09
CA GLY A 368 20.42 54.62 10.44
C GLY A 368 19.63 55.93 10.48
N VAL A 369 19.14 56.44 9.35
CA VAL A 369 18.30 57.64 9.32
C VAL A 369 16.98 57.35 10.03
N MET A 370 16.61 58.24 10.94
CA MET A 370 15.42 58.12 11.78
C MET A 370 14.43 59.24 11.45
N VAL A 371 13.20 58.88 11.07
CA VAL A 371 12.12 59.83 10.73
C VAL A 371 10.93 59.62 11.65
N GLN A 372 10.72 60.56 12.57
CA GLN A 372 9.57 60.57 13.48
C GLN A 372 8.35 61.17 12.79
N SER A 373 7.18 60.54 12.96
CA SER A 373 5.88 61.02 12.47
C SER A 373 4.86 61.15 13.60
N ASN A 374 4.04 62.21 13.56
CA ASN A 374 2.88 62.40 14.42
C ASN A 374 1.63 61.90 13.71
N CYS A 375 1.33 60.62 13.86
CA CYS A 375 0.12 60.03 13.33
C CYS A 375 -1.03 60.19 14.32
N THR A 376 -2.23 60.50 13.84
CA THR A 376 -3.44 60.49 14.66
C THR A 376 -3.68 59.06 15.17
N GLY A 377 -4.00 58.91 16.46
CA GLY A 377 -4.30 57.61 17.08
C GLY A 377 -3.19 57.05 17.97
N GLN A 378 -3.43 55.86 18.52
CA GLN A 378 -2.51 55.09 19.36
C GLN A 378 -2.48 53.68 18.82
N TYR A 379 -1.30 53.14 18.53
CA TYR A 379 -1.17 51.89 17.77
C TYR A 379 -0.63 50.76 18.63
N LEU A 380 -1.20 49.56 18.45
CA LEU A 380 -0.85 48.34 19.17
C LEU A 380 -0.14 47.31 18.29
N ALA A 381 -0.45 47.30 16.98
CA ALA A 381 0.17 46.40 16.02
C ALA A 381 0.54 47.15 14.73
N ALA A 382 1.56 46.63 14.04
CA ALA A 382 2.05 47.17 12.79
C ALA A 382 2.43 46.02 11.85
N TRP A 383 2.27 46.24 10.55
CA TRP A 383 2.79 45.39 9.50
C TRP A 383 3.38 46.25 8.39
N VAL A 384 4.40 45.74 7.71
CA VAL A 384 5.09 46.44 6.62
C VAL A 384 5.08 45.57 5.38
N SER A 385 4.68 46.18 4.26
CA SER A 385 4.72 45.53 2.93
C SER A 385 6.14 45.42 2.39
N LYS A 386 6.31 44.61 1.34
CA LYS A 386 7.56 44.55 0.55
C LYS A 386 8.04 45.91 0.03
N THR A 387 7.13 46.86 -0.22
CA THR A 387 7.50 48.22 -0.67
C THR A 387 7.87 49.17 0.48
N GLY A 388 7.78 48.71 1.73
CA GLY A 388 8.05 49.51 2.92
C GLY A 388 6.84 50.32 3.43
N GLN A 389 5.68 50.24 2.77
CA GLN A 389 4.44 50.87 3.26
C GLN A 389 4.01 50.26 4.59
N LEU A 390 3.72 51.13 5.55
CA LEU A 390 3.32 50.80 6.90
C LEU A 390 1.78 50.70 7.01
N PHE A 391 1.32 49.67 7.70
CA PHE A 391 -0.07 49.46 8.08
C PHE A 391 -0.17 49.29 9.60
N LEU A 392 -1.20 49.88 10.19
CA LEU A 392 -1.30 50.07 11.63
C LEU A 392 -2.67 49.67 12.16
N ALA A 393 -2.68 49.07 13.34
CA ALA A 393 -3.90 48.73 14.07
C ALA A 393 -3.94 49.43 15.44
N GLY A 394 -5.06 50.13 15.68
CA GLY A 394 -5.23 51.08 16.76
C GLY A 394 -5.85 50.51 18.04
N GLU A 395 -5.47 51.10 19.18
CA GLU A 395 -6.07 50.86 20.50
C GLU A 395 -7.56 51.25 20.53
N ASP A 396 -7.95 52.22 19.69
CA ASP A 396 -9.32 52.70 19.53
C ASP A 396 -10.15 51.89 18.52
N GLY A 397 -9.59 50.83 17.94
CA GLY A 397 -10.25 50.02 16.91
C GLY A 397 -10.14 50.59 15.49
N SER A 398 -9.27 51.57 15.25
CA SER A 398 -8.99 52.13 13.92
C SER A 398 -7.89 51.38 13.16
N LEU A 399 -7.94 51.42 11.83
CA LEU A 399 -6.85 51.01 10.95
C LEU A 399 -6.29 52.24 10.23
N ALA A 400 -4.97 52.27 10.03
CA ALA A 400 -4.30 53.34 9.30
C ALA A 400 -3.18 52.80 8.40
N SER A 401 -2.79 53.58 7.41
CA SER A 401 -1.62 53.30 6.57
C SER A 401 -0.76 54.54 6.38
N LYS A 402 0.50 54.33 6.01
CA LYS A 402 1.46 55.39 5.72
C LYS A 402 2.46 54.90 4.68
N THR A 403 2.60 55.61 3.57
CA THR A 403 3.67 55.34 2.61
C THR A 403 5.02 55.83 3.15
N VAL A 404 6.13 55.35 2.57
CA VAL A 404 7.49 55.58 3.11
C VAL A 404 7.82 57.06 3.30
N ASP A 405 7.32 57.93 2.43
CA ASP A 405 7.70 59.36 2.38
C ASP A 405 6.58 60.32 2.83
N GLU A 406 5.39 59.81 3.11
CA GLU A 406 4.31 60.64 3.65
C GLU A 406 4.69 61.18 5.04
N PRO A 407 4.27 62.40 5.42
CA PRO A 407 4.56 62.97 6.74
C PRO A 407 3.55 62.52 7.82
N THR A 408 2.32 62.16 7.42
CA THR A 408 1.23 61.76 8.32
C THR A 408 0.77 60.33 8.02
N CYS A 409 -0.12 59.77 8.85
CA CYS A 409 -0.81 58.52 8.56
C CYS A 409 -2.21 58.83 8.03
N THR A 410 -2.71 57.96 7.16
CA THR A 410 -4.06 58.02 6.58
C THR A 410 -4.95 56.98 7.24
N LEU A 411 -6.03 57.40 7.89
CA LEU A 411 -7.02 56.48 8.48
C LEU A 411 -7.79 55.75 7.37
N ALA A 412 -7.99 54.44 7.53
CA ALA A 412 -8.74 53.62 6.58
C ALA A 412 -10.24 54.00 6.55
N THR A 413 -10.77 54.50 7.67
CA THR A 413 -12.16 54.93 7.84
C THR A 413 -12.25 56.17 8.72
N THR A 414 -13.36 56.92 8.61
CA THR A 414 -13.61 58.12 9.43
C THR A 414 -14.04 57.81 10.86
N LYS A 415 -14.42 56.55 11.14
CA LYS A 415 -14.82 56.05 12.46
C LYS A 415 -14.10 54.74 12.74
N PRO A 416 -13.85 54.40 14.02
CA PRO A 416 -13.33 53.08 14.38
C PRO A 416 -14.17 51.94 13.84
N LEU A 417 -13.50 50.84 13.47
CA LEU A 417 -14.14 49.62 12.96
C LEU A 417 -14.68 48.73 14.09
N SER A 418 -14.10 48.88 15.27
CA SER A 418 -14.35 48.09 16.47
C SER A 418 -14.48 49.04 17.66
N ASP A 419 -15.29 48.66 18.64
CA ASP A 419 -15.36 49.29 19.97
C ASP A 419 -14.30 48.74 20.94
N ALA A 420 -13.50 47.77 20.49
CA ALA A 420 -12.40 47.17 21.22
C ALA A 420 -11.05 47.31 20.49
N PRO A 421 -9.92 47.27 21.20
CA PRO A 421 -8.58 47.41 20.62
C PRO A 421 -8.27 46.33 19.57
N LEU A 422 -7.61 46.75 18.49
CA LEU A 422 -7.04 45.85 17.49
C LEU A 422 -5.60 45.47 17.90
N ASN A 423 -5.40 44.23 18.33
CA ASN A 423 -4.14 43.78 18.92
C ASN A 423 -3.15 43.17 17.91
N GLY A 424 -3.61 42.82 16.71
CA GLY A 424 -2.77 42.20 15.68
C GLY A 424 -3.18 42.62 14.28
N ILE A 425 -2.19 42.72 13.40
CA ILE A 425 -2.37 42.91 11.96
C ILE A 425 -1.29 42.12 11.20
N VAL A 426 -1.69 41.47 10.12
CA VAL A 426 -0.79 40.78 9.18
C VAL A 426 -1.26 41.03 7.76
N GLY A 427 -0.33 41.08 6.81
CA GLY A 427 -0.62 41.28 5.39
C GLY A 427 0.04 40.27 4.48
N PHE A 428 -0.56 40.08 3.33
CA PHE A 428 0.01 39.37 2.19
C PHE A 428 0.12 40.35 1.03
N ASP A 429 1.33 40.61 0.57
CA ASP A 429 1.54 41.38 -0.66
C ASP A 429 0.96 40.63 -1.85
N SER A 430 0.25 41.36 -2.71
CA SER A 430 -0.20 40.87 -4.02
C SER A 430 1.01 40.59 -4.94
N ALA A 431 0.78 39.86 -6.04
CA ALA A 431 1.82 39.57 -7.02
C ALA A 431 2.46 40.84 -7.64
N ASP A 432 1.73 41.95 -7.67
CA ASP A 432 2.24 43.26 -8.11
C ASP A 432 2.99 44.04 -7.00
N GLY A 433 2.94 43.57 -5.74
CA GLY A 433 3.56 44.20 -4.58
C GLY A 433 2.94 45.53 -4.12
N LEU A 434 1.83 45.97 -4.74
CA LEU A 434 1.27 47.31 -4.51
C LEU A 434 -0.04 47.32 -3.72
N SER A 435 -0.76 46.19 -3.68
CA SER A 435 -2.10 46.11 -3.10
C SER A 435 -2.21 44.94 -2.10
N PRO A 436 -1.61 45.07 -0.90
CA PRO A 436 -1.62 43.99 0.06
C PRO A 436 -3.04 43.69 0.56
N THR A 437 -3.28 42.43 0.91
CA THR A 437 -4.48 42.02 1.64
C THR A 437 -4.13 41.78 3.10
N LEU A 438 -4.77 42.53 3.98
CA LEU A 438 -4.49 42.60 5.41
C LEU A 438 -5.61 41.95 6.22
N TYR A 439 -5.23 41.40 7.37
CA TYR A 439 -6.13 40.81 8.36
C TYR A 439 -5.80 41.40 9.73
N ALA A 440 -6.81 41.94 10.41
CA ALA A 440 -6.66 42.53 11.74
C ALA A 440 -7.63 41.89 12.75
N VAL A 441 -7.16 41.70 13.98
CA VAL A 441 -7.92 41.01 15.04
C VAL A 441 -8.14 41.89 16.26
N ALA A 442 -9.35 41.85 16.82
CA ALA A 442 -9.76 42.67 17.96
C ALA A 442 -9.96 41.87 19.25
N SER A 443 -9.83 42.55 20.39
CA SER A 443 -10.01 41.95 21.73
C SER A 443 -11.44 41.45 22.01
N ASN A 444 -12.43 41.86 21.20
CA ASN A 444 -13.82 41.39 21.29
C ASN A 444 -14.10 40.20 20.34
N GLY A 445 -13.08 39.69 19.64
CA GLY A 445 -13.20 38.55 18.73
C GLY A 445 -13.58 38.91 17.30
N ASN A 446 -13.72 40.19 16.98
CA ASN A 446 -13.93 40.64 15.59
C ASN A 446 -12.65 40.49 14.77
N ILE A 447 -12.80 40.05 13.53
CA ILE A 447 -11.72 39.94 12.55
C ILE A 447 -12.10 40.74 11.31
N PHE A 448 -11.17 41.55 10.82
CA PHE A 448 -11.34 42.43 9.69
C PHE A 448 -10.40 42.06 8.55
N LYS A 449 -10.89 42.10 7.32
CA LYS A 449 -10.09 42.01 6.09
C LYS A 449 -9.99 43.41 5.47
N TRP A 450 -8.82 43.78 4.99
CA TRP A 450 -8.59 45.08 4.36
C TRP A 450 -7.69 44.95 3.13
N SER A 451 -8.18 45.39 1.98
CA SER A 451 -7.42 45.44 0.72
C SER A 451 -7.48 46.88 0.18
N PRO A 452 -6.57 47.78 0.60
CA PRO A 452 -6.53 49.15 0.13
C PRO A 452 -6.53 49.22 -1.41
N PRO A 453 -7.21 50.21 -2.03
CA PRO A 453 -7.89 51.34 -1.41
C PRO A 453 -9.31 51.04 -0.89
N ALA A 454 -9.80 49.81 -1.02
CA ALA A 454 -11.13 49.45 -0.50
C ALA A 454 -11.18 49.59 1.02
N ALA A 455 -12.35 49.96 1.54
CA ALA A 455 -12.56 50.06 2.98
C ALA A 455 -12.47 48.68 3.65
N PRO A 456 -11.95 48.59 4.89
CA PRO A 456 -11.94 47.37 5.68
C PRO A 456 -13.35 46.78 5.89
N THR A 457 -13.46 45.46 5.87
CA THR A 457 -14.71 44.73 6.10
C THR A 457 -14.57 43.75 7.26
N ARG A 458 -15.55 43.67 8.16
CA ARG A 458 -15.60 42.63 9.18
C ARG A 458 -15.96 41.29 8.53
N ILE A 459 -15.15 40.26 8.77
CA ILE A 459 -15.31 38.94 8.16
C ILE A 459 -15.66 37.84 9.17
N ALA A 460 -15.43 38.06 10.48
CA ALA A 460 -15.80 37.11 11.51
C ALA A 460 -16.02 37.79 12.87
N GLU A 461 -16.81 37.12 13.72
CA GLU A 461 -17.04 37.42 15.13
C GLU A 461 -16.88 36.11 15.91
N THR A 462 -15.76 35.93 16.60
CA THR A 462 -15.37 34.62 17.16
C THR A 462 -15.74 34.44 18.63
N GLY A 463 -16.03 35.53 19.34
CA GLY A 463 -16.20 35.53 20.80
C GLY A 463 -14.91 35.23 21.58
N ILE A 464 -13.75 35.16 20.91
CA ILE A 464 -12.44 34.96 21.52
C ILE A 464 -11.77 36.31 21.73
N ASN A 465 -11.12 36.52 22.87
CA ASN A 465 -10.30 37.70 23.09
C ASN A 465 -8.96 37.55 22.35
N LEU A 466 -8.93 37.99 21.08
CA LEU A 466 -7.79 37.83 20.18
C LEU A 466 -6.68 38.84 20.48
N ARG A 467 -5.44 38.35 20.53
CA ARG A 467 -4.24 39.11 20.91
C ARG A 467 -3.21 39.24 19.80
N ALA A 468 -3.12 38.26 18.90
CA ALA A 468 -2.19 38.32 17.77
C ALA A 468 -2.73 37.53 16.57
N VAL A 469 -2.25 37.87 15.38
CA VAL A 469 -2.52 37.17 14.13
C VAL A 469 -1.25 37.14 13.29
N ASN A 470 -0.97 36.02 12.64
CA ASN A 470 0.18 35.87 11.76
C ASN A 470 -0.10 34.85 10.63
N GLY A 471 0.69 34.92 9.56
CA GLY A 471 0.66 34.07 8.38
C GLY A 471 1.85 34.42 7.48
N THR A 472 2.19 33.56 6.52
CA THR A 472 3.40 33.73 5.69
C THR A 472 3.12 33.66 4.19
N THR A 473 2.74 32.50 3.66
CA THR A 473 2.62 32.26 2.21
C THR A 473 1.28 32.71 1.63
N GLY A 474 0.23 32.69 2.44
CA GLY A 474 -1.13 33.00 1.99
C GLY A 474 -2.16 32.94 3.11
N PRO A 475 -3.42 33.29 2.81
CA PRO A 475 -4.49 33.31 3.80
C PRO A 475 -4.76 31.94 4.44
N ASP A 476 -4.47 30.84 3.75
CA ASP A 476 -4.54 29.46 4.24
C ASP A 476 -3.61 29.18 5.44
N THR A 477 -2.56 29.98 5.60
CA THR A 477 -1.61 29.88 6.73
C THR A 477 -2.00 30.74 7.94
N LEU A 478 -3.09 31.51 7.86
CA LEU A 478 -3.47 32.43 8.93
C LEU A 478 -3.83 31.70 10.23
N LEU A 479 -3.15 32.11 11.30
CA LEU A 479 -3.47 31.76 12.67
C LEU A 479 -3.72 33.03 13.49
N ALA A 480 -4.75 33.00 14.33
CA ALA A 480 -5.03 34.00 15.33
C ALA A 480 -5.03 33.37 16.71
N VAL A 481 -4.46 34.05 17.71
CA VAL A 481 -4.32 33.51 19.07
C VAL A 481 -4.86 34.48 20.11
N GLY A 482 -5.28 33.93 21.25
CA GLY A 482 -5.85 34.71 22.33
C GLY A 482 -6.34 33.81 23.47
N ALA A 483 -7.49 34.16 24.05
CA ALA A 483 -8.15 33.32 25.03
C ALA A 483 -9.68 33.40 24.97
N GLN A 484 -10.33 32.28 25.28
CA GLN A 484 -11.73 32.26 25.71
C GLN A 484 -11.79 32.68 27.18
N ASP A 485 -12.20 33.91 27.45
CA ASP A 485 -12.23 34.54 28.78
C ASP A 485 -13.65 34.71 29.37
N THR A 486 -14.67 34.22 28.66
CA THR A 486 -16.07 34.22 29.09
C THR A 486 -16.76 32.90 28.72
N PRO A 487 -17.63 32.31 29.57
CA PRO A 487 -17.89 32.61 30.98
C PRO A 487 -16.96 31.76 31.88
N GLY A 488 -15.70 32.14 32.05
CA GLY A 488 -14.76 31.32 32.81
C GLY A 488 -13.38 31.95 32.90
N PRO A 489 -12.40 31.28 33.51
CA PRO A 489 -11.03 31.76 33.43
C PRO A 489 -10.56 31.78 31.98
N ALA A 490 -9.65 32.70 31.63
CA ALA A 490 -9.05 32.79 30.31
C ALA A 490 -8.37 31.47 29.93
N ARG A 491 -8.91 30.77 28.94
CA ARG A 491 -8.32 29.55 28.38
C ARG A 491 -7.69 29.87 27.04
N PHE A 492 -6.43 29.48 26.85
CA PHE A 492 -5.73 29.68 25.59
C PHE A 492 -6.55 29.16 24.41
N THR A 493 -6.53 29.90 23.31
CA THR A 493 -7.25 29.54 22.09
C THR A 493 -6.43 29.95 20.88
N VAL A 494 -6.40 29.06 19.89
CA VAL A 494 -5.82 29.27 18.57
C VAL A 494 -6.93 29.04 17.55
N LEU A 495 -7.08 29.95 16.60
CA LEU A 495 -8.00 29.85 15.47
C LEU A 495 -7.22 29.81 14.17
N ARG A 496 -7.58 28.89 13.28
CA ARG A 496 -7.07 28.81 11.90
C ARG A 496 -8.10 29.33 10.92
N TYR A 497 -7.67 30.12 9.95
CA TYR A 497 -8.53 30.52 8.84
C TYR A 497 -8.69 29.39 7.82
N ASN A 498 -9.92 29.12 7.40
CA ASN A 498 -10.23 28.25 6.28
C ASN A 498 -10.62 29.11 5.07
N PRO A 499 -9.76 29.23 4.04
CA PRO A 499 -10.07 30.07 2.88
C PRO A 499 -11.21 29.52 2.01
N ALA A 500 -11.53 28.23 2.11
CA ALA A 500 -12.57 27.60 1.29
C ALA A 500 -13.99 28.12 1.61
N ASP A 501 -14.27 28.39 2.89
CA ASP A 501 -15.56 28.87 3.38
C ASP A 501 -15.47 30.18 4.17
N GLY A 502 -14.25 30.69 4.42
CA GLY A 502 -13.99 31.89 5.20
C GLY A 502 -14.11 31.70 6.71
N ALA A 503 -14.24 30.47 7.20
CA ALA A 503 -14.43 30.20 8.63
C ALA A 503 -13.13 30.35 9.43
N TRP A 504 -13.26 30.74 10.70
CA TRP A 504 -12.18 30.70 11.68
C TRP A 504 -12.43 29.54 12.64
N LEU A 505 -11.65 28.48 12.51
CA LEU A 505 -11.86 27.21 13.20
C LEU A 505 -10.88 27.06 14.37
N PRO A 506 -11.35 26.68 15.58
CA PRO A 506 -10.46 26.45 16.71
C PRO A 506 -9.58 25.21 16.47
N GLU A 507 -8.29 25.32 16.80
CA GLU A 507 -7.37 24.18 16.80
C GLU A 507 -7.27 23.56 18.20
N THR A 508 -7.06 22.24 18.24
CA THR A 508 -6.93 21.49 19.49
C THR A 508 -5.56 21.75 20.11
N LEU A 509 -5.57 22.26 21.35
CA LEU A 509 -4.36 22.49 22.14
C LEU A 509 -4.09 21.30 23.09
N PRO A 510 -2.82 21.10 23.52
CA PRO A 510 -2.48 20.11 24.53
C PRO A 510 -3.34 20.23 25.80
N PRO A 511 -3.66 19.11 26.46
CA PRO A 511 -4.35 19.15 27.74
C PRO A 511 -3.48 19.80 28.83
N SER A 512 -4.12 20.24 29.91
CA SER A 512 -3.45 20.73 31.13
C SER A 512 -2.62 22.01 30.99
N LEU A 513 -2.89 22.83 29.97
CA LEU A 513 -2.35 24.18 29.91
C LEU A 513 -2.92 25.05 31.03
N PRO A 514 -2.12 25.97 31.62
CA PRO A 514 -2.64 26.90 32.61
C PRO A 514 -3.62 27.90 31.98
N ASN A 515 -4.41 28.58 32.82
CA ASN A 515 -5.22 29.70 32.36
C ASN A 515 -4.35 30.93 32.06
N GLY A 516 -4.65 31.67 30.99
CA GLY A 516 -3.96 32.87 30.54
C GLY A 516 -4.32 33.26 29.11
N TYR A 517 -3.56 34.21 28.54
CA TYR A 517 -3.65 34.62 27.15
C TYR A 517 -2.41 34.17 26.36
N LEU A 518 -2.63 33.62 25.16
CA LEU A 518 -1.60 33.59 24.14
C LEU A 518 -1.46 35.01 23.60
N THR A 519 -0.25 35.54 23.61
CA THR A 519 0.04 36.95 23.32
C THR A 519 0.75 37.13 21.97
N GLY A 520 1.41 36.09 21.47
CA GLY A 520 2.10 36.11 20.19
C GLY A 520 1.95 34.80 19.43
N VAL A 521 1.95 34.91 18.10
CA VAL A 521 1.98 33.78 17.16
C VAL A 521 2.92 34.10 16.00
N SER A 522 3.74 33.14 15.60
CA SER A 522 4.60 33.20 14.43
C SER A 522 4.39 31.94 13.60
N VAL A 523 3.88 32.11 12.39
CA VAL A 523 3.81 31.07 11.37
C VAL A 523 5.13 31.10 10.61
N VAL A 524 5.72 29.94 10.36
CA VAL A 524 6.93 29.82 9.54
C VAL A 524 6.53 29.40 8.14
N ASN A 525 5.80 28.28 8.05
CA ASN A 525 5.23 27.74 6.81
C ASN A 525 3.89 27.05 7.15
N PRO A 526 3.18 26.42 6.19
CA PRO A 526 1.91 25.74 6.46
C PRO A 526 1.97 24.64 7.54
N ASN A 527 3.14 24.01 7.73
CA ASN A 527 3.36 22.89 8.63
C ASN A 527 3.82 23.35 10.03
N TYR A 528 4.61 24.42 10.12
CA TYR A 528 5.24 24.89 11.36
C TYR A 528 4.76 26.27 11.81
N ALA A 529 4.33 26.36 13.06
CA ALA A 529 4.01 27.62 13.72
C ALA A 529 4.29 27.56 15.23
N TYR A 530 4.40 28.71 15.86
CA TYR A 530 4.75 28.84 17.27
C TYR A 530 3.85 29.87 17.95
N ALA A 531 3.45 29.58 19.19
CA ALA A 531 2.68 30.49 20.01
C ALA A 531 3.28 30.61 21.41
N VAL A 532 3.23 31.82 21.97
CA VAL A 532 3.72 32.12 23.32
C VAL A 532 2.66 32.89 24.11
N GLY A 533 2.76 32.87 25.44
CA GLY A 533 1.79 33.57 26.27
C GLY A 533 2.18 33.72 27.74
N ASP A 534 1.16 33.93 28.55
CA ASP A 534 1.28 34.01 30.01
C ASP A 534 1.89 32.74 30.61
N LYS A 535 2.56 32.89 31.77
CA LYS A 535 3.18 31.79 32.54
C LYS A 535 4.22 31.00 31.74
N GLY A 536 4.95 31.70 30.86
CA GLY A 536 6.03 31.11 30.06
C GLY A 536 5.60 30.02 29.08
N VAL A 537 4.30 29.92 28.75
CA VAL A 537 3.80 28.90 27.82
C VAL A 537 4.43 29.10 26.44
N PHE A 538 4.93 28.00 25.89
CA PHE A 538 5.49 27.93 24.55
C PHE A 538 4.94 26.69 23.84
N LEU A 539 4.23 26.92 22.73
CA LEU A 539 3.60 25.89 21.94
C LEU A 539 4.22 25.86 20.54
N GLU A 540 4.42 24.64 20.03
CA GLU A 540 4.80 24.38 18.65
C GLU A 540 3.66 23.67 17.95
N ARG A 541 3.31 24.14 16.76
CA ARG A 541 2.44 23.46 15.80
C ARG A 541 3.32 22.75 14.79
N ASN A 542 3.10 21.46 14.61
CA ASN A 542 3.77 20.63 13.61
C ASN A 542 2.69 19.82 12.89
N HIS A 543 2.55 20.00 11.57
CA HIS A 543 1.54 19.32 10.73
C HIS A 543 0.12 19.39 11.30
N GLY A 544 -0.29 20.56 11.79
CA GLY A 544 -1.63 20.78 12.37
C GLY A 544 -1.82 20.32 13.81
N GLN A 545 -0.80 19.74 14.45
CA GLN A 545 -0.84 19.29 15.83
C GLN A 545 -0.05 20.22 16.74
N TRP A 546 -0.70 20.74 17.78
CA TRP A 546 -0.02 21.55 18.80
C TRP A 546 0.58 20.67 19.89
N ARG A 547 1.82 20.98 20.29
CA ARG A 547 2.52 20.38 21.42
C ARG A 547 3.16 21.44 22.30
N THR A 548 3.20 21.19 23.59
CA THR A 548 3.92 22.04 24.53
C THR A 548 5.41 21.73 24.45
N ARG A 549 6.23 22.78 24.34
CA ARG A 549 7.69 22.68 24.35
C ARG A 549 8.24 23.12 25.71
N THR A 550 9.56 23.15 25.85
CA THR A 550 10.22 23.68 27.04
C THR A 550 9.69 25.09 27.32
N PHE A 551 9.08 25.29 28.49
CA PHE A 551 8.56 26.60 28.90
C PHE A 551 9.71 27.61 28.96
N LEU A 552 9.38 28.89 28.83
CA LEU A 552 10.36 29.95 28.98
C LEU A 552 10.99 29.89 30.39
N PRO A 553 12.28 30.25 30.55
CA PRO A 553 12.93 30.29 31.85
C PRO A 553 12.25 31.31 32.75
N SER A 554 11.88 30.90 33.96
CA SER A 554 11.01 31.63 34.93
C SER A 554 9.59 31.85 34.39
N ASP A 555 8.55 31.79 35.24
CA ASP A 555 7.12 31.92 34.84
C ASP A 555 6.74 33.32 34.28
N VAL A 556 7.66 33.98 33.61
CA VAL A 556 7.56 35.29 32.97
C VAL A 556 6.67 35.19 31.74
N ASN A 557 5.79 36.16 31.59
CA ASN A 557 4.90 36.25 30.44
C ASN A 557 5.69 36.67 29.20
N ALA A 558 5.54 35.89 28.14
CA ALA A 558 5.99 36.28 26.81
C ALA A 558 5.06 37.36 26.25
N THR A 559 5.61 38.29 25.48
CA THR A 559 4.87 39.38 24.85
C THR A 559 4.80 39.28 23.33
N GLY A 560 5.71 38.53 22.71
CA GLY A 560 5.76 38.31 21.28
C GLY A 560 6.69 37.15 20.93
N VAL A 561 6.49 36.57 19.75
CA VAL A 561 7.32 35.48 19.23
C VAL A 561 7.59 35.72 17.74
N LYS A 562 8.82 35.41 17.31
CA LYS A 562 9.21 35.32 15.92
C LYS A 562 10.02 34.04 15.71
N ALA A 563 9.61 33.23 14.75
CA ALA A 563 10.26 31.97 14.42
C ALA A 563 10.73 31.95 12.97
N PHE A 564 11.81 31.25 12.72
CA PHE A 564 12.35 30.94 11.39
C PHE A 564 12.54 29.44 11.17
N GLY A 565 12.16 28.61 12.16
CA GLY A 565 12.31 27.16 12.16
C GLY A 565 12.27 26.60 13.59
N GLN A 566 12.37 25.28 13.71
CA GLN A 566 12.35 24.54 14.97
C GLN A 566 13.52 24.87 15.90
N LYS A 567 14.65 25.29 15.33
CA LYS A 567 15.86 25.68 16.06
C LYS A 567 16.08 27.20 16.08
N ALA A 568 15.11 27.97 15.59
CA ALA A 568 15.25 29.40 15.37
C ALA A 568 14.03 30.18 15.88
N VAL A 569 13.72 30.09 17.18
CA VAL A 569 12.56 30.79 17.77
C VAL A 569 13.00 31.83 18.79
N TYR A 570 12.52 33.06 18.60
CA TYR A 570 12.81 34.19 19.47
C TYR A 570 11.54 34.66 20.19
N ALA A 571 11.63 34.90 21.50
CA ALA A 571 10.50 35.40 22.30
C ALA A 571 10.90 36.62 23.12
N THR A 572 10.07 37.67 23.09
CA THR A 572 10.22 38.83 23.97
C THR A 572 9.46 38.62 25.27
N THR A 573 9.95 39.19 26.37
CA THR A 573 9.33 39.03 27.68
C THR A 573 9.00 40.36 28.35
N VAL A 574 8.06 40.32 29.31
CA VAL A 574 7.77 41.47 30.19
C VAL A 574 8.96 41.86 31.08
N ALA A 575 9.96 40.98 31.25
CA ALA A 575 11.19 41.25 31.98
C ALA A 575 12.22 42.06 31.17
N GLY A 576 11.97 42.28 29.87
CA GLY A 576 12.88 43.02 29.00
C GLY A 576 13.93 42.17 28.32
N GLU A 577 13.67 40.87 28.17
CA GLU A 577 14.58 39.92 27.53
C GLU A 577 14.10 39.52 26.15
N VAL A 578 15.06 39.18 25.28
CA VAL A 578 14.83 38.35 24.09
C VAL A 578 15.47 36.99 24.36
N LEU A 579 14.64 35.96 24.40
CA LEU A 579 15.07 34.58 24.56
C LEU A 579 15.15 33.91 23.18
N PHE A 580 16.13 33.04 22.98
CA PHE A 580 16.32 32.22 21.78
C PHE A 580 16.18 30.74 22.13
N PHE A 581 15.36 30.01 21.39
CA PHE A 581 15.18 28.58 21.51
C PHE A 581 15.95 27.86 20.40
N ASN A 582 16.93 27.06 20.78
CA ASN A 582 17.85 26.35 19.87
C ASN A 582 17.36 24.95 19.45
N GLY A 583 16.08 24.66 19.63
CA GLY A 583 15.50 23.34 19.39
C GLY A 583 15.34 22.47 20.64
N GLY A 584 16.09 22.74 21.71
CA GLY A 584 16.02 21.99 22.97
C GLY A 584 15.83 22.86 24.22
N SER A 585 16.50 24.01 24.27
CA SER A 585 16.49 24.91 25.43
C SER A 585 16.43 26.37 25.03
N TRP A 586 15.99 27.19 25.98
CA TRP A 586 16.03 28.65 25.87
C TRP A 586 17.36 29.20 26.39
N VAL A 587 17.93 30.13 25.65
CA VAL A 587 19.09 30.93 26.05
C VAL A 587 18.76 32.41 25.93
N SER A 588 19.35 33.26 26.79
CA SER A 588 19.19 34.71 26.64
C SER A 588 19.99 35.21 25.44
N ALA A 589 19.31 35.79 24.46
CA ALA A 589 19.94 36.46 23.33
C ALA A 589 20.16 37.96 23.62
N TYR A 590 19.29 38.55 24.43
CA TYR A 590 19.38 39.92 24.92
C TYR A 590 18.74 40.03 26.30
N SER A 591 19.39 40.75 27.22
CA SER A 591 18.80 41.12 28.51
C SER A 591 18.86 42.63 28.70
N GLY A 592 17.69 43.24 28.84
CA GLY A 592 17.50 44.65 29.19
C GLY A 592 16.70 44.81 30.49
N SER A 593 16.46 46.06 30.90
CA SER A 593 15.69 46.37 32.13
C SER A 593 14.26 46.83 31.85
N ASN A 594 13.92 47.15 30.60
CA ASN A 594 12.63 47.68 30.20
C ASN A 594 11.80 46.60 29.50
N PRO A 595 10.50 46.44 29.84
CA PRO A 595 9.65 45.43 29.21
C PRO A 595 9.61 45.58 27.68
N LEU A 596 9.82 44.47 26.98
CA LEU A 596 9.65 44.36 25.54
C LEU A 596 8.20 43.95 25.24
N ARG A 597 7.64 44.47 24.15
CA ARG A 597 6.23 44.33 23.75
C ARG A 597 6.01 43.65 22.41
N ALA A 598 6.96 43.79 21.49
CA ALA A 598 6.85 43.23 20.17
C ALA A 598 8.22 42.78 19.65
N ILE A 599 8.17 41.81 18.76
CA ILE A 599 9.30 41.29 18.00
C ILE A 599 8.83 41.03 16.56
N ASP A 600 9.68 41.35 15.59
CA ASP A 600 9.45 41.02 14.19
C ASP A 600 10.80 40.84 13.47
N GLY A 601 10.79 40.22 12.29
CA GLY A 601 11.99 39.99 11.51
C GLY A 601 11.69 39.36 10.16
N GLN A 602 12.60 39.53 9.21
CA GLN A 602 12.50 38.91 7.87
C GLN A 602 13.33 37.64 7.78
N SER A 603 14.45 37.58 8.49
CA SER A 603 15.39 36.45 8.53
C SER A 603 16.01 36.29 9.93
N PRO A 604 16.66 35.15 10.23
CA PRO A 604 17.41 34.92 11.47
C PRO A 604 18.47 36.00 11.76
N THR A 605 19.01 36.64 10.72
CA THR A 605 19.99 37.74 10.81
C THR A 605 19.38 39.13 10.92
N ARG A 606 18.05 39.26 10.78
CA ARG A 606 17.34 40.55 10.72
C ARG A 606 16.09 40.52 11.58
N ILE A 607 16.30 40.76 12.86
CA ILE A 607 15.27 40.71 13.90
C ILE A 607 15.29 42.03 14.66
N GLY A 608 14.10 42.56 14.97
CA GLY A 608 13.93 43.73 15.82
C GLY A 608 12.97 43.44 16.96
N ALA A 609 13.22 44.03 18.12
CA ALA A 609 12.33 44.02 19.28
C ALA A 609 12.10 45.45 19.76
N ALA A 610 10.90 45.73 20.26
CA ALA A 610 10.53 47.06 20.75
C ALA A 610 9.71 46.97 22.04
N GLY A 611 9.76 48.02 22.86
CA GLY A 611 9.15 48.01 24.19
C GLY A 611 8.86 49.37 24.79
N LEU A 612 8.68 49.36 26.11
CA LEU A 612 8.35 50.57 26.87
C LEU A 612 9.51 51.56 26.91
N LEU A 613 9.23 52.81 27.30
CA LEU A 613 10.23 53.86 27.54
C LEU A 613 11.18 54.10 26.35
N GLY A 614 10.68 53.94 25.12
CA GLY A 614 11.43 54.16 23.90
C GLY A 614 12.47 53.08 23.60
N THR A 615 12.41 51.94 24.30
CA THR A 615 13.33 50.83 24.08
C THR A 615 13.06 50.18 22.73
N TYR A 616 14.13 49.97 21.97
CA TYR A 616 14.13 49.11 20.78
C TYR A 616 15.53 48.52 20.59
N GLN A 617 15.59 47.31 20.06
CA GLN A 617 16.83 46.58 19.80
C GLN A 617 16.73 45.87 18.46
N PHE A 618 17.84 45.84 17.72
CA PHE A 618 17.96 45.10 16.48
C PHE A 618 19.14 44.13 16.57
N PHE A 619 18.91 42.90 16.14
CA PHE A 619 19.95 41.93 15.86
C PHE A 619 20.64 42.31 14.54
N ARG A 620 21.97 42.51 14.53
CA ARG A 620 22.71 43.03 13.36
C ARG A 620 23.47 41.93 12.60
N TRP A 621 23.25 41.79 11.29
CA TRP A 621 24.14 42.26 10.20
C TRP A 621 23.57 41.95 8.79
N PRO A 622 23.74 42.84 7.79
CA PRO A 622 24.10 44.25 7.95
C PRO A 622 22.93 44.99 8.64
N LYS A 623 23.20 46.20 9.17
CA LYS A 623 22.11 47.17 9.43
C LYS A 623 21.22 47.24 8.19
N PRO A 624 19.93 47.62 8.31
CA PRO A 624 18.98 47.41 7.24
C PRO A 624 19.51 47.78 5.85
#